data_AF-A0A377AHB2-F1
#
_entry.id   AF-A0A377AHB2-F1
#
_cell.length_a   1.000
_cell.length_b   1.000
_cell.length_c   1.000
_cell.angle_alpha   90.00
_cell.angle_beta   90.00
_cell.angle_gamma   90.00
#
_symmetry.space_group_name_H-M   'P 1'
#
loop_
_entity.id
_entity.type
_entity.pdbx_description
1 polymer ?
#
loop_
_entity_poly.entity_id
_entity_poly.type
_entity_poly.pdbx_seq_one_letter_code
_entity_poly.pdbx_strand_id
1 'polypeptide(L)'
;MDAFSVEPIQGSLLDRLGGRCRRLAESLERQLNHGNTFLQAFSLYMEQVRLTPFWLEGGRNAVQTRINSHAFTVNPGDFPCCEQHLSCPITLCIPKTGVFVKNALHSKVCSLYDKDALSEAIRHNVFHPLSREAFSPEMIVGREECYFDLTDQRFCIISGQDVRF
;
A
#
# COMPACT_ATOMS: atom_id res chain seq x y z
N MET A 1 7.32 14.54 -0.96
CA MET A 1 8.30 14.78 0.12
C MET A 1 9.51 15.37 -0.56
N ASP A 2 9.90 16.58 -0.18
CA ASP A 2 11.01 17.29 -0.82
C ASP A 2 12.18 17.31 0.16
N ALA A 3 12.95 16.22 0.18
CA ALA A 3 14.22 16.17 0.91
C ALA A 3 15.32 15.56 0.06
N PHE A 4 16.52 16.08 0.24
CA PHE A 4 17.70 15.76 -0.52
C PHE A 4 18.73 15.12 0.39
N SER A 5 19.39 14.07 -0.08
CA SER A 5 20.62 13.56 0.55
C SER A 5 21.80 13.95 -0.31
N VAL A 6 22.89 14.41 0.33
CA VAL A 6 24.09 14.87 -0.38
C VAL A 6 25.25 13.99 0.03
N GLU A 7 25.73 13.17 -0.90
CA GLU A 7 26.94 12.38 -0.72
C GLU A 7 28.13 13.00 -1.47
N PRO A 8 29.26 13.25 -0.81
CA PRO A 8 30.45 13.74 -1.49
C PRO A 8 31.07 12.63 -2.34
N ILE A 9 31.21 12.85 -3.64
CA ILE A 9 31.97 11.97 -4.52
C ILE A 9 33.46 12.20 -4.23
N GLN A 10 34.12 11.19 -3.65
CA GLN A 10 35.53 11.29 -3.29
C GLN A 10 36.43 11.15 -4.52
N GLY A 11 37.37 12.08 -4.67
CA GLY A 11 38.47 12.03 -5.63
C GLY A 11 39.67 11.22 -5.11
N SER A 12 40.87 11.79 -5.25
CA SER A 12 42.14 11.10 -4.96
C SER A 12 42.33 10.75 -3.47
N LEU A 13 43.35 9.93 -3.15
CA LEU A 13 43.68 9.48 -1.79
C LEU A 13 43.88 10.63 -0.77
N LEU A 14 44.29 11.83 -1.22
CA LEU A 14 44.43 13.02 -0.37
C LEU A 14 43.09 13.67 0.03
N ASP A 15 42.04 13.52 -0.80
CA ASP A 15 40.70 14.02 -0.50
C ASP A 15 40.02 13.23 0.64
N ARG A 16 40.49 12.00 0.90
CA ARG A 16 40.01 11.13 1.98
C ARG A 16 40.48 11.56 3.37
N LEU A 17 41.59 12.30 3.46
CA LEU A 17 42.21 12.71 4.73
C LEU A 17 41.62 14.02 5.28
N GLY A 18 41.04 14.84 4.41
CA GLY A 18 40.47 16.13 4.78
C GLY A 18 38.95 16.06 4.88
N GLY A 19 38.39 15.89 6.08
CA GLY A 19 36.93 15.93 6.35
C GLY A 19 36.22 17.26 5.99
N ARG A 20 36.81 18.11 5.14
CA ARG A 20 36.24 19.33 4.58
C ARG A 20 35.12 19.02 3.58
N CYS A 21 35.29 18.07 2.65
CA CYS A 21 34.24 17.73 1.68
C CYS A 21 33.01 17.14 2.36
N ARG A 22 33.20 16.33 3.41
CA ARG A 22 32.11 15.82 4.25
C ARG A 22 31.34 16.95 4.94
N ARG A 23 32.04 17.92 5.55
CA ARG A 23 31.40 19.08 6.18
C ARG A 23 30.64 19.95 5.19
N LEU A 24 31.16 20.11 3.96
CA LEU A 24 30.46 20.85 2.90
C LEU A 24 29.20 20.11 2.44
N ALA A 25 29.27 18.79 2.26
CA ALA A 25 28.11 17.96 1.92
C ALA A 25 27.04 18.02 3.02
N GLU A 26 27.43 17.88 4.28
CA GLU A 26 26.52 18.00 5.43
C GLU A 26 25.88 19.40 5.52
N SER A 27 26.64 20.47 5.21
CA SER A 27 26.09 21.83 5.18
C SER A 27 25.12 22.04 4.02
N LEU A 28 25.44 21.55 2.83
CA LEU A 28 24.57 21.64 1.66
C LEU A 28 23.29 20.84 1.86
N GLU A 29 23.38 19.63 2.41
CA GLU A 29 22.19 18.83 2.77
C GLU A 29 21.25 19.62 3.67
N ARG A 30 21.78 20.25 4.72
CA ARG A 30 20.97 21.09 5.61
C ARG A 30 20.38 22.29 4.89
N GLN A 31 21.12 22.96 4.01
CA GLN A 31 20.59 24.12 3.26
C GLN A 31 19.42 23.72 2.34
N LEU A 32 19.54 22.59 1.65
CA LEU A 32 18.50 22.06 0.78
C LEU A 32 17.26 21.59 1.57
N ASN A 33 17.46 21.12 2.81
CA ASN A 33 16.42 20.59 3.67
C ASN A 33 15.97 21.56 4.77
N HIS A 34 16.07 22.87 4.54
CA HIS A 34 15.61 23.93 5.45
C HIS A 34 16.18 23.82 6.90
N GLY A 35 17.43 23.41 7.02
CA GLY A 35 18.19 23.27 8.28
C GLY A 35 18.27 21.85 8.82
N ASN A 36 17.44 20.92 8.32
CA ASN A 36 17.38 19.54 8.78
C ASN A 36 18.38 18.64 8.03
N THR A 37 18.81 17.55 8.65
CA THR A 37 19.40 16.45 7.86
C THR A 37 18.32 15.72 7.07
N PHE A 38 18.72 14.96 6.05
CA PHE A 38 17.78 14.12 5.28
C PHE A 38 16.97 13.20 6.21
N LEU A 39 17.64 12.54 7.16
CA LEU A 39 16.99 11.65 8.12
C LEU A 39 16.00 12.37 9.04
N GLN A 40 16.30 13.61 9.44
CA GLN A 40 15.37 14.42 10.23
C GLN A 40 14.14 14.82 9.42
N ALA A 41 14.34 15.32 8.19
CA ALA A 41 13.24 15.66 7.29
C ALA A 41 12.37 14.43 6.97
N PHE A 42 13.00 13.28 6.75
CA PHE A 42 12.32 12.00 6.55
C PHE A 42 11.56 11.54 7.78
N SER A 43 12.14 11.65 8.98
CA SER A 43 11.46 11.30 10.22
C SER A 43 10.22 12.16 10.44
N LEU A 44 10.33 13.48 10.25
CA LEU A 44 9.21 14.42 10.38
C LEU A 44 8.10 14.13 9.37
N TYR A 45 8.47 13.83 8.12
CA TYR A 45 7.52 13.41 7.10
C TYR A 45 6.81 12.12 7.52
N MET A 46 7.55 11.11 7.97
CA MET A 46 6.97 9.84 8.41
C MET A 46 6.08 10.01 9.65
N GLU A 47 6.42 10.90 10.58
CA GLU A 47 5.56 11.26 11.71
C GLU A 47 4.27 11.94 11.25
N GLN A 48 4.34 12.91 10.34
CA GLN A 48 3.13 13.53 9.77
C GLN A 48 2.26 12.52 9.03
N VAL A 49 2.87 11.65 8.24
CA VAL A 49 2.16 10.56 7.56
C VAL A 49 1.47 9.67 8.57
N ARG A 50 2.13 9.31 9.69
CA ARG A 50 1.53 8.53 10.80
C ARG A 50 0.43 9.27 11.56
N LEU A 51 0.44 10.60 11.55
CA LEU A 51 -0.59 11.43 12.20
C LEU A 51 -1.79 11.72 11.28
N THR A 52 -1.77 11.28 10.02
CA THR A 52 -2.96 11.40 9.16
C THR A 52 -4.13 10.61 9.75
N PRO A 53 -5.39 11.11 9.63
CA PRO A 53 -6.55 10.60 10.38
C PRO A 53 -6.82 9.10 10.21
N PHE A 54 -6.34 8.53 9.11
CA PHE A 54 -6.45 7.12 8.80
C PHE A 54 -5.71 6.19 9.78
N TRP A 55 -4.57 6.62 10.35
CA TRP A 55 -3.78 5.79 11.26
C TRP A 55 -4.26 5.79 12.71
N LEU A 56 -5.31 6.57 13.00
CA LEU A 56 -6.00 6.51 14.29
C LEU A 56 -6.62 5.12 14.48
N GLU A 57 -6.51 4.56 15.69
CA GLU A 57 -6.99 3.22 16.06
C GLU A 57 -8.43 2.94 15.58
N GLY A 58 -9.29 3.97 15.54
CA GLY A 58 -10.67 3.87 15.07
C GLY A 58 -10.82 3.51 13.59
N GLY A 59 -9.94 4.02 12.71
CA GLY A 59 -9.94 3.68 11.28
C GLY A 59 -9.53 2.22 11.05
N ARG A 60 -8.46 1.78 11.72
CA ARG A 60 -7.99 0.39 11.66
C ARG A 60 -9.05 -0.61 12.12
N ASN A 61 -9.72 -0.32 13.23
CA ASN A 61 -10.79 -1.17 13.75
C ASN A 61 -11.95 -1.31 12.76
N ALA A 62 -12.37 -0.21 12.12
CA ALA A 62 -13.44 -0.24 11.13
C ALA A 62 -13.09 -1.12 9.91
N VAL A 63 -11.86 -1.02 9.41
CA VAL A 63 -11.37 -1.84 8.30
C VAL A 63 -11.31 -3.31 8.71
N GLN A 64 -10.78 -3.60 9.90
CA GLN A 64 -10.70 -4.98 10.40
C GLN A 64 -12.08 -5.61 10.59
N THR A 65 -13.05 -4.84 11.09
CA THR A 65 -14.46 -5.28 11.17
C THR A 65 -14.99 -5.61 9.78
N ARG A 66 -14.76 -4.75 8.78
CA ARG A 66 -15.18 -5.03 7.39
C ARG A 66 -14.52 -6.28 6.83
N ILE A 67 -13.22 -6.48 7.04
CA ILE A 67 -12.51 -7.70 6.61
C ILE A 67 -13.16 -8.94 7.21
N ASN A 68 -13.41 -8.93 8.52
CA ASN A 68 -14.02 -10.07 9.19
C ASN A 68 -15.45 -10.35 8.70
N SER A 69 -16.22 -9.33 8.33
CA SER A 69 -17.58 -9.48 7.81
C SER A 69 -17.66 -9.95 6.36
N HIS A 70 -16.65 -9.65 5.53
CA HIS A 70 -16.67 -9.95 4.09
C HIS A 70 -15.69 -11.05 3.67
N ALA A 71 -14.91 -11.59 4.62
CA ALA A 71 -14.04 -12.73 4.36
C ALA A 71 -14.86 -14.00 4.07
N PHE A 72 -14.38 -14.80 3.11
CA PHE A 72 -15.06 -16.02 2.67
C PHE A 72 -14.03 -17.10 2.33
N THR A 73 -14.47 -18.37 2.35
CA THR A 73 -13.64 -19.50 1.92
C THR A 73 -13.49 -19.49 0.40
N VAL A 74 -12.26 -19.55 -0.08
CA VAL A 74 -11.94 -19.50 -1.52
C VAL A 74 -11.79 -20.91 -2.05
N ASN A 75 -12.67 -21.30 -2.97
CA ASN A 75 -12.52 -22.49 -3.78
C ASN A 75 -12.27 -22.07 -5.23
N PRO A 76 -11.13 -22.43 -5.86
CA PRO A 76 -10.83 -22.01 -7.24
C PRO A 76 -11.90 -22.40 -8.26
N GLY A 77 -12.56 -23.54 -8.06
CA GLY A 77 -13.62 -24.02 -8.95
C GLY A 77 -14.90 -23.18 -8.94
N ASP A 78 -15.08 -22.28 -7.96
CA ASP A 78 -16.24 -21.41 -7.88
C ASP A 78 -16.09 -20.15 -8.77
N PHE A 79 -14.91 -19.92 -9.36
CA PHE A 79 -14.61 -18.74 -10.16
C PHE A 79 -14.55 -19.07 -11.65
N PRO A 80 -15.07 -18.19 -12.53
CA PRO A 80 -15.05 -18.40 -13.98
C PRO A 80 -13.68 -18.06 -14.61
N CYS A 81 -12.59 -18.11 -13.84
CA CYS A 81 -11.26 -17.66 -14.26
C CYS A 81 -10.16 -18.66 -13.89
N CYS A 82 -8.98 -18.51 -14.50
CA CYS A 82 -7.82 -19.31 -14.16
C CYS A 82 -7.27 -18.94 -12.77
N GLU A 83 -6.69 -19.92 -12.09
CA GLU A 83 -6.11 -19.80 -10.74
C GLU A 83 -5.11 -18.63 -10.59
N GLN A 84 -4.41 -18.26 -11.65
CA GLN A 84 -3.50 -17.11 -11.67
C GLN A 84 -4.17 -15.78 -11.27
N HIS A 85 -5.47 -15.61 -11.53
CA HIS A 85 -6.23 -14.40 -11.17
C HIS A 85 -6.69 -14.40 -9.70
N LEU A 86 -6.56 -15.53 -9.00
CA LEU A 86 -6.94 -15.69 -7.59
C LEU A 86 -5.74 -15.54 -6.64
N SER A 87 -4.55 -15.26 -7.15
CA SER A 87 -3.36 -15.09 -6.34
C SER A 87 -3.41 -13.80 -5.53
N CYS A 88 -3.20 -13.92 -4.22
CA CYS A 88 -3.13 -12.78 -3.32
C CYS A 88 -1.88 -11.93 -3.63
N PRO A 89 -2.01 -10.59 -3.82
CA PRO A 89 -0.86 -9.73 -4.10
C PRO A 89 0.20 -9.68 -2.98
N ILE A 90 -0.14 -10.08 -1.76
CA ILE A 90 0.78 -10.08 -0.61
C ILE A 90 1.50 -11.42 -0.50
N THR A 91 0.77 -12.54 -0.51
CA THR A 91 1.34 -13.88 -0.28
C THR A 91 1.78 -14.57 -1.57
N LEU A 92 1.34 -14.07 -2.72
CA LEU A 92 1.55 -14.64 -4.06
C LEU A 92 1.00 -16.07 -4.21
N CYS A 93 0.06 -16.44 -3.34
CA CYS A 93 -0.62 -17.74 -3.32
C CYS A 93 -2.14 -17.54 -3.37
N ILE A 94 -2.87 -18.59 -3.76
CA ILE A 94 -4.33 -18.62 -3.61
C ILE A 94 -4.66 -18.77 -2.12
N PRO A 95 -5.37 -17.81 -1.51
CA PRO A 95 -5.69 -17.88 -0.10
C PRO A 95 -6.73 -18.97 0.19
N LYS A 96 -6.73 -19.54 1.39
CA LYS A 96 -7.83 -20.40 1.86
C LYS A 96 -9.05 -19.58 2.27
N THR A 97 -8.80 -18.48 2.96
CA THR A 97 -9.80 -17.50 3.37
C THR A 97 -9.45 -16.17 2.75
N GLY A 98 -10.27 -15.73 1.80
CA GLY A 98 -10.04 -14.56 1.00
C GLY A 98 -10.97 -13.41 1.34
N VAL A 99 -10.58 -12.20 0.96
CA VAL A 99 -11.43 -11.01 0.97
C VAL A 99 -11.12 -10.18 -0.28
N PHE A 100 -12.14 -9.61 -0.92
CA PHE A 100 -11.93 -8.72 -2.04
C PHE A 100 -11.64 -7.30 -1.56
N VAL A 101 -10.64 -6.68 -2.19
CA VAL A 101 -10.23 -5.31 -1.89
C VAL A 101 -10.07 -4.53 -3.17
N LYS A 102 -10.65 -3.33 -3.24
CA LYS A 102 -10.47 -2.38 -4.34
C LYS A 102 -9.00 -2.00 -4.48
N ASN A 103 -8.49 -1.95 -5.70
CA ASN A 103 -7.08 -1.61 -5.94
C ASN A 103 -6.70 -0.17 -5.53
N ALA A 104 -7.70 0.70 -5.41
CA ALA A 104 -7.64 2.07 -4.90
C ALA A 104 -9.04 2.49 -4.40
N LEU A 105 -9.15 3.54 -3.60
CA LEU A 105 -10.42 4.02 -3.03
C LEU A 105 -11.52 4.21 -4.10
N HIS A 106 -11.17 4.78 -5.25
CA HIS A 106 -12.08 5.04 -6.37
C HIS A 106 -11.95 4.04 -7.53
N SER A 107 -11.18 2.95 -7.36
CA SER A 107 -11.02 1.92 -8.37
C SER A 107 -12.32 1.12 -8.55
N LYS A 108 -12.69 0.81 -9.79
CA LYS A 108 -13.72 -0.21 -10.08
C LYS A 108 -13.15 -1.63 -10.08
N VAL A 109 -11.83 -1.77 -10.05
CA VAL A 109 -11.13 -3.07 -10.03
C VAL A 109 -10.84 -3.45 -8.58
N CYS A 110 -11.13 -4.71 -8.26
CA CYS A 110 -10.82 -5.36 -6.99
C CYS A 110 -9.82 -6.51 -7.22
N SER A 111 -9.12 -6.92 -6.16
CA SER A 111 -8.24 -8.10 -6.16
C SER A 111 -8.53 -8.94 -4.93
N LEU A 112 -8.28 -10.25 -5.04
CA LEU A 112 -8.45 -11.18 -3.93
C LEU A 112 -7.22 -11.11 -3.01
N TYR A 113 -7.44 -10.93 -1.71
CA TYR A 113 -6.38 -10.93 -0.70
C TYR A 113 -6.57 -12.04 0.30
N ASP A 114 -5.48 -12.58 0.82
CA ASP A 114 -5.48 -13.44 2.00
C ASP A 114 -5.90 -12.62 3.23
N LYS A 115 -6.91 -13.11 3.96
CA LYS A 115 -7.48 -12.42 5.12
C LYS A 115 -6.42 -12.14 6.19
N ASP A 116 -5.59 -13.12 6.52
CA ASP A 116 -4.65 -13.02 7.64
C ASP A 116 -3.46 -12.15 7.24
N ALA A 117 -2.96 -12.30 6.01
CA ALA A 117 -1.91 -11.42 5.48
C ALA A 117 -2.35 -9.96 5.38
N LEU A 118 -3.59 -9.71 4.95
CA LEU A 118 -4.16 -8.36 4.89
C LEU A 118 -4.34 -7.75 6.29
N SER A 119 -4.87 -8.54 7.24
CA SER A 119 -5.05 -8.10 8.63
C SER A 119 -3.71 -7.74 9.27
N GLU A 120 -2.68 -8.54 9.01
CA GLU A 120 -1.31 -8.28 9.48
C GLU A 120 -0.72 -7.02 8.85
N ALA A 121 -0.94 -6.81 7.54
CA ALA A 121 -0.52 -5.59 6.85
C ALA A 121 -1.16 -4.32 7.46
N ILE A 122 -2.46 -4.37 7.77
CA ILE A 122 -3.18 -3.27 8.42
C ILE A 122 -2.67 -3.05 9.85
N ARG A 123 -2.43 -4.12 10.60
CA ARG A 123 -1.85 -4.06 11.95
C ARG A 123 -0.49 -3.37 11.97
N HIS A 124 0.32 -3.59 10.93
CA HIS A 124 1.64 -3.00 10.75
C HIS A 124 1.66 -1.63 10.06
N ASN A 125 0.48 -1.06 9.80
CA ASN A 125 0.35 0.20 9.10
C ASN A 125 1.01 0.22 7.71
N VAL A 126 0.88 -0.87 6.98
CA VAL A 126 1.36 -0.99 5.60
C VAL A 126 0.33 -0.36 4.66
N PHE A 127 0.81 0.44 3.70
CA PHE A 127 -0.02 0.99 2.64
C PHE A 127 -0.47 -0.07 1.64
N HIS A 128 -1.59 0.17 0.96
CA HIS A 128 -2.10 -0.70 -0.08
C HIS A 128 -1.00 -0.98 -1.14
N PRO A 129 -0.74 -2.25 -1.49
CA PRO A 129 0.44 -2.61 -2.30
C PRO A 129 0.41 -2.03 -3.72
N LEU A 130 -0.78 -1.82 -4.29
CA LEU A 130 -0.97 -1.25 -5.62
C LEU A 130 -1.03 0.29 -5.61
N SER A 131 -2.05 0.89 -5.00
CA SER A 131 -2.24 2.34 -5.00
C SER A 131 -1.31 3.13 -4.08
N ARG A 132 -0.67 2.48 -3.10
CA ARG A 132 0.05 3.14 -1.98
C ARG A 132 -0.86 4.03 -1.11
N GLU A 133 -2.17 3.92 -1.28
CA GLU A 133 -3.16 4.56 -0.41
C GLU A 133 -3.30 3.80 0.90
N ALA A 134 -3.86 4.47 1.89
CA ALA A 134 -4.20 3.85 3.15
C ALA A 134 -5.51 3.04 2.99
N PHE A 135 -5.62 1.86 3.62
CA PHE A 135 -6.74 0.94 3.45
C PHE A 135 -8.06 1.45 4.03
N SER A 136 -8.95 2.04 3.26
CA SER A 136 -10.24 2.48 3.81
C SER A 136 -11.27 1.34 3.97
N PRO A 137 -12.25 1.44 4.88
CA PRO A 137 -13.33 0.46 5.00
C PRO A 137 -14.11 0.25 3.69
N GLU A 138 -14.23 1.30 2.87
CA GLU A 138 -14.91 1.31 1.57
C GLU A 138 -14.10 0.59 0.48
N MET A 139 -12.82 0.30 0.73
CA MET A 139 -12.02 -0.56 -0.15
C MET A 139 -12.33 -2.04 0.04
N ILE A 140 -12.87 -2.44 1.20
CA ILE A 140 -13.20 -3.83 1.50
C ILE A 140 -14.61 -4.13 0.99
N VAL A 141 -14.72 -5.10 0.08
CA VAL A 141 -15.99 -5.41 -0.59
C VAL A 141 -16.36 -6.88 -0.46
N GLY A 142 -17.65 -7.15 -0.45
CA GLY A 142 -18.19 -8.51 -0.39
C GLY A 142 -17.88 -9.33 -1.63
N ARG A 143 -17.92 -10.66 -1.46
CA ARG A 143 -17.82 -11.62 -2.56
C ARG A 143 -18.80 -11.31 -3.68
N GLU A 144 -20.05 -11.04 -3.34
CA GLU A 144 -21.13 -10.80 -4.31
C GLU A 144 -21.05 -9.42 -4.97
N GLU A 145 -20.20 -8.52 -4.47
CA GLU A 145 -20.04 -7.16 -5.01
C GLU A 145 -18.91 -7.07 -6.05
N CYS A 146 -18.09 -8.12 -6.18
CA CYS A 146 -16.90 -8.17 -7.01
C CYS A 146 -16.97 -9.39 -7.95
N TYR A 147 -17.21 -9.16 -9.24
CA TYR A 147 -17.35 -10.22 -10.24
C TYR A 147 -16.15 -10.28 -11.17
N PHE A 148 -15.90 -11.42 -11.81
CA PHE A 148 -14.85 -11.54 -12.81
C PHE A 148 -15.38 -11.14 -14.19
N ASP A 149 -14.80 -10.09 -14.77
CA ASP A 149 -15.06 -9.67 -16.15
C ASP A 149 -14.23 -10.53 -17.10
N LEU A 150 -14.91 -11.33 -17.93
CA LEU A 150 -14.27 -12.20 -18.93
C LEU A 150 -13.63 -11.44 -20.09
N THR A 151 -14.11 -10.22 -20.38
CA THR A 151 -13.58 -9.38 -21.46
C THR A 151 -12.26 -8.76 -21.02
N ASP A 152 -12.26 -8.16 -19.83
CA ASP A 152 -11.09 -7.45 -19.29
C ASP A 152 -10.15 -8.36 -18.48
N GLN A 153 -10.55 -9.63 -18.23
CA GLN A 153 -9.79 -10.63 -17.48
C GLN A 153 -9.37 -10.15 -16.07
N ARG A 154 -10.28 -9.46 -15.39
CA ARG A 154 -10.05 -8.87 -14.06
C ARG A 154 -11.32 -8.84 -13.22
N PHE A 155 -11.14 -8.72 -11.91
CA PHE A 155 -12.26 -8.56 -11.00
C PHE A 155 -12.74 -7.11 -10.93
N CYS A 156 -14.03 -6.89 -11.12
CA CYS A 156 -14.68 -5.59 -11.18
C CYS A 156 -15.82 -5.49 -10.17
N ILE A 157 -16.03 -4.29 -9.64
CA ILE A 157 -17.15 -3.99 -8.75
C ILE A 157 -18.43 -3.82 -9.54
N ILE A 158 -19.50 -4.45 -9.06
CA ILE A 158 -20.85 -4.24 -9.57
C ILE A 158 -21.25 -2.79 -9.30
N SER A 159 -21.17 -1.96 -10.33
CA SER A 159 -21.70 -0.60 -10.29
C SER A 159 -23.18 -0.70 -10.64
N GLY A 160 -24.08 -0.02 -9.91
CA GLY A 160 -25.53 -0.05 -10.16
C GLY A 160 -26.00 0.44 -11.55
N GLN A 161 -25.09 0.66 -12.51
CA GLN A 161 -25.36 0.97 -13.92
C GLN A 161 -25.23 -0.24 -14.85
N ASP A 162 -24.67 -1.38 -14.40
CA ASP A 162 -24.46 -2.58 -15.24
C ASP A 162 -25.60 -3.59 -15.17
N VAL A 163 -26.70 -3.27 -14.47
CA VAL A 163 -27.96 -4.04 -14.55
C VAL A 163 -28.77 -3.54 -15.75
N ARG A 164 -28.33 -3.88 -16.96
CA ARG A 164 -29.21 -3.86 -18.13
C ARG A 164 -29.24 -5.26 -18.73
N PHE A 165 -30.43 -5.83 -18.62
CA PHE A 165 -30.90 -7.15 -19.05
C PHE A 165 -30.34 -7.63 -20.39
#